data_AF-A0A7G9Y2I6-F1
#
_entry.id   AF-A0A7G9Y2I6-F1
#
_cell.length_a   1.000
_cell.length_b   1.000
_cell.length_c   1.000
_cell.angle_alpha   90.00
_cell.angle_beta   90.00
_cell.angle_gamma   90.00
#
_symmetry.space_group_name_H-M   'P 1'
#
loop_
_entity.id
_entity.type
_entity.pdbx_description
1 polymer ?
#
loop_
_entity_poly.entity_id
_entity_poly.type
_entity_poly.pdbx_seq_one_letter_code
_entity_poly.pdbx_strand_id
1 'polypeptide(L)'
;MKTLALFVVVITGAMLIYAGQGLPAFGDIDSPAYQAPMTQYFIENSLSESGVTNIVTALLASYRGYDTLGETAVIFTAGMAVMLLLRRRET
;
A
#
# COMPACT_ATOMS: atom_id res chain seq x y z
N MET A 1 20.76 14.88 -20.54
CA MET A 1 19.63 14.04 -20.06
C MET A 1 19.79 13.61 -18.60
N LYS A 2 20.91 12.99 -18.18
CA LYS A 2 21.14 12.58 -16.77
C LYS A 2 21.06 13.75 -15.77
N THR A 3 21.61 14.91 -16.14
CA THR A 3 21.54 16.15 -15.34
C THR A 3 20.11 16.67 -15.16
N LEU A 4 19.31 16.63 -16.22
CA LEU A 4 17.89 16.97 -16.17
C LEU A 4 17.13 15.99 -15.26
N ALA A 5 17.38 14.68 -15.40
CA ALA A 5 16.76 13.67 -14.53
C ALA A 5 17.14 13.87 -13.06
N LEU A 6 18.41 14.18 -12.76
CA LEU A 6 18.86 14.51 -11.41
C LEU A 6 18.13 15.74 -10.86
N PHE A 7 17.97 16.78 -11.67
CA PHE A 7 17.24 17.98 -11.28
C PHE A 7 15.78 17.68 -10.93
N VAL A 8 15.10 16.86 -11.75
CA VAL A 8 13.73 16.39 -11.47
C VAL A 8 13.66 15.62 -10.16
N VAL A 9 14.58 14.68 -9.93
CA VAL A 9 14.61 13.89 -8.69
C VAL A 9 14.80 14.78 -7.46
N VAL A 10 15.74 15.73 -7.53
CA VAL A 10 16.01 16.66 -6.42
C VAL A 10 14.79 17.53 -6.13
N ILE A 11 14.14 18.07 -7.16
CA ILE A 11 12.93 18.89 -6.99
C ILE A 11 11.80 18.07 -6.38
N THR A 12 11.52 16.87 -6.91
CA THR A 12 10.49 15.99 -6.36
C THR A 12 10.79 15.60 -4.91
N GLY A 13 12.04 15.26 -4.60
CA GLY A 13 12.46 14.98 -3.22
C GLY A 13 12.25 16.17 -2.29
N ALA A 14 12.63 17.38 -2.71
CA ALA A 14 12.42 18.59 -1.93
C ALA A 14 10.92 18.88 -1.69
N MET A 15 10.07 18.69 -2.71
CA MET A 15 8.62 18.83 -2.58
C MET A 15 8.04 17.82 -1.58
N LEU A 16 8.49 16.55 -1.62
CA LEU A 16 8.03 15.52 -0.68
C LEU A 16 8.47 15.83 0.76
N ILE A 17 9.70 16.33 0.97
CA ILE A 17 10.17 16.76 2.30
C ILE A 17 9.33 17.93 2.82
N TYR A 18 9.06 18.93 1.97
CA TYR A 18 8.23 20.07 2.32
C TYR A 18 6.80 19.64 2.70
N ALA A 19 6.17 18.79 1.88
CA ALA A 19 4.84 18.25 2.17
C ALA A 19 4.83 17.40 3.46
N GLY A 20 5.90 16.66 3.73
CA GLY A 20 6.04 15.84 4.94
C GLY A 20 6.03 16.64 6.24
N GLN A 21 6.40 17.93 6.22
CA GLN A 21 6.32 18.79 7.41
C GLN A 21 4.88 19.06 7.86
N GLY A 22 3.89 18.85 6.99
CA GLY A 22 2.47 18.98 7.32
C GLY A 22 1.82 17.72 7.90
N LEU A 23 2.59 16.64 8.08
CA LEU A 23 2.06 15.41 8.68
C LEU A 23 1.88 15.57 10.20
N PRO A 24 0.88 14.90 10.79
CA PRO A 24 0.72 14.85 12.25
C PRO A 24 1.98 14.32 12.94
N ALA A 25 2.17 14.71 14.20
CA ALA A 25 3.24 14.16 15.01
C ALA A 25 3.07 12.64 15.18
N PHE A 26 4.19 11.94 15.35
CA PHE A 26 4.14 10.50 15.58
C PHE A 26 3.35 10.19 16.88
N GLY A 27 2.35 9.32 16.77
CA GLY A 27 1.51 8.94 17.91
C GLY A 27 0.46 9.99 18.31
N ASP A 28 0.23 11.01 17.48
CA ASP A 28 -0.80 12.02 17.73
C ASP A 28 -2.22 11.41 17.68
N ILE A 29 -2.89 11.44 18.84
CA ILE A 29 -4.25 10.94 19.00
C ILE A 29 -5.26 11.82 18.26
N ASP A 30 -4.95 13.09 18.02
CA ASP A 30 -5.81 14.00 17.27
C ASP A 30 -5.54 13.96 15.76
N SER A 31 -4.68 13.03 15.31
CA SER A 31 -4.39 12.85 13.90
C SER A 31 -5.64 12.42 13.11
N PRO A 32 -5.80 12.91 11.86
CA PRO A 32 -6.95 12.54 11.02
C PRO A 32 -7.10 11.04 10.81
N ALA A 33 -6.00 10.28 10.81
CA ALA A 33 -6.02 8.83 10.67
C ALA A 33 -6.55 8.13 11.92
N TYR A 34 -6.19 8.61 13.12
CA TYR A 34 -6.65 8.05 14.39
C TYR A 34 -8.13 8.39 14.66
N GLN A 35 -8.51 9.65 14.39
CA GLN A 35 -9.88 10.16 14.61
C GLN A 35 -10.86 9.80 13.49
N ALA A 36 -10.40 9.15 12.41
CA ALA A 36 -11.29 8.75 11.33
C ALA A 36 -12.40 7.81 11.85
N PRO A 37 -13.69 8.08 11.59
CA PRO A 37 -14.79 7.23 12.05
C PRO A 37 -14.64 5.77 11.59
N MET A 38 -14.07 5.55 10.40
CA MET A 38 -13.81 4.21 9.88
C MET A 38 -12.76 3.45 10.70
N THR A 39 -11.76 4.13 11.27
CA THR A 39 -10.75 3.50 12.13
C THR A 39 -11.43 2.88 13.36
N GLN A 40 -12.33 3.62 14.02
CA GLN A 40 -13.09 3.10 15.16
C GLN A 40 -14.05 1.97 14.74
N TYR A 41 -14.76 2.16 13.62
CA TYR A 41 -15.64 1.11 13.08
C TYR A 41 -14.91 -0.22 12.88
N PHE A 42 -13.72 -0.19 12.27
CA PHE A 42 -12.94 -1.40 12.05
C PHE A 42 -12.45 -2.03 13.36
N ILE A 43 -12.04 -1.22 14.34
CA ILE A 43 -11.61 -1.73 15.66
C ILE A 43 -12.76 -2.46 16.37
N GLU A 44 -13.97 -1.91 16.30
CA GLU A 44 -15.12 -2.44 17.03
C GLU A 44 -15.78 -3.63 16.31
N ASN A 45 -15.83 -3.63 14.97
CA ASN A 45 -16.68 -4.55 14.21
C ASN A 45 -15.91 -5.64 13.44
N SER A 46 -14.59 -5.50 13.21
CA SER A 46 -13.86 -6.42 12.31
C SER A 46 -13.95 -7.87 12.74
N LEU A 47 -13.92 -8.17 14.05
CA LEU A 47 -14.02 -9.52 14.55
C LEU A 47 -15.40 -10.13 14.28
N SER A 48 -16.47 -9.36 14.51
CA SER A 48 -17.84 -9.82 14.29
C SER A 48 -18.16 -10.03 12.82
N GLU A 49 -17.62 -9.19 11.93
CA GLU A 49 -17.93 -9.22 10.50
C GLU A 49 -17.06 -10.21 9.72
N SER A 50 -15.77 -10.32 10.05
CA SER A 50 -14.82 -11.18 9.33
C SER A 50 -14.54 -12.52 10.03
N GLY A 51 -14.79 -12.62 11.34
CA GLY A 51 -14.38 -13.77 12.16
C GLY A 51 -12.87 -13.86 12.41
N VAL A 52 -12.08 -12.88 11.96
CA VAL A 52 -10.63 -12.87 12.07
C VAL A 52 -10.19 -11.98 13.24
N THR A 53 -9.44 -12.55 14.19
CA THR A 53 -8.94 -11.80 15.36
C THR A 53 -7.92 -10.72 14.99
N ASN A 54 -7.15 -10.92 13.92
CA ASN A 54 -6.20 -9.92 13.44
C ASN A 54 -6.91 -8.87 12.56
N ILE A 55 -7.09 -7.66 13.11
CA ILE A 55 -7.76 -6.54 12.45
C ILE A 55 -7.08 -6.18 11.12
N VAL A 56 -5.75 -6.22 11.04
CA VAL A 56 -5.02 -5.88 9.80
C VAL A 56 -5.32 -6.91 8.71
N THR A 57 -5.30 -8.20 9.06
CA THR A 57 -5.66 -9.27 8.11
C THR A 57 -7.13 -9.16 7.68
N ALA A 58 -8.04 -8.87 8.62
CA ALA A 58 -9.45 -8.62 8.31
C ALA A 58 -9.61 -7.44 7.33
N LEU A 59 -8.86 -6.35 7.53
CA LEU A 59 -8.87 -5.20 6.62
C LEU A 59 -8.41 -5.57 5.22
N LEU A 60 -7.25 -6.20 5.09
CA LEU A 60 -6.64 -6.46 3.79
C LEU A 60 -7.39 -7.55 3.01
N ALA A 61 -7.90 -8.58 3.69
CA ALA A 61 -8.54 -9.73 3.03
C ALA A 61 -10.06 -9.58 2.89
N SER A 62 -10.75 -8.97 3.87
CA SER A 62 -12.21 -8.86 3.88
C SER A 62 -12.69 -7.49 3.38
N TYR A 63 -12.35 -6.40 4.09
CA TYR A 63 -12.86 -5.06 3.74
C TYR A 63 -12.25 -4.50 2.44
N ARG A 64 -10.94 -4.68 2.27
CA ARG A 64 -10.15 -4.21 1.13
C ARG A 64 -9.61 -5.37 0.30
N GLY A 65 -10.36 -6.48 0.26
CA GLY A 65 -9.99 -7.68 -0.48
C GLY A 65 -9.75 -7.45 -1.97
N TYR A 66 -10.43 -6.47 -2.58
CA TYR A 66 -10.21 -6.11 -3.99
C TYR A 66 -8.81 -5.55 -4.26
N ASP A 67 -8.24 -4.76 -3.33
CA ASP A 67 -6.88 -4.23 -3.48
C ASP A 67 -5.87 -5.39 -3.45
N THR A 68 -6.02 -6.32 -2.49
CA THR A 68 -5.18 -7.53 -2.35
C THR A 68 -5.36 -8.52 -3.51
N LEU A 69 -6.57 -8.62 -4.10
CA LEU A 69 -6.80 -9.38 -5.33
C LEU A 69 -5.98 -8.78 -6.49
N GLY A 70 -5.95 -7.45 -6.59
CA GLY A 70 -5.10 -6.73 -7.53
C GLY A 70 -3.61 -6.99 -7.31
N GLU A 71 -3.14 -6.94 -6.07
CA GLU A 71 -1.75 -7.28 -5.70
C GLU A 71 -1.39 -8.71 -6.14
N THR A 72 -2.29 -9.67 -5.87
CA THR A 72 -2.10 -11.07 -6.27
C THR A 72 -2.04 -11.21 -7.79
N ALA A 73 -2.91 -10.52 -8.53
CA ALA A 73 -2.91 -10.53 -9.98
C ALA A 73 -1.60 -9.93 -10.56
N VAL A 74 -1.10 -8.84 -9.98
CA VAL A 74 0.18 -8.22 -10.37
C VAL A 74 1.34 -9.19 -10.17
N ILE A 75 1.47 -9.79 -8.99
CA ILE A 75 2.55 -10.74 -8.69
C ILE A 75 2.44 -11.99 -9.57
N PHE A 76 1.23 -12.52 -9.77
CA PHE A 76 1.00 -13.65 -10.65
C PHE A 76 1.42 -13.33 -12.10
N THR A 77 1.04 -12.16 -12.61
CA THR A 77 1.40 -11.72 -13.97
C THR A 77 2.91 -11.56 -14.11
N ALA A 78 3.57 -10.95 -13.11
CA ALA A 78 5.03 -10.81 -13.09
C ALA A 78 5.72 -12.18 -13.08
N GLY A 79 5.25 -13.13 -12.25
CA GLY A 79 5.77 -14.49 -12.21
C GLY A 79 5.62 -15.22 -13.54
N MET A 80 4.43 -15.14 -14.16
CA MET A 80 4.18 -15.71 -15.49
C MET A 80 5.08 -15.08 -16.56
N ALA A 81 5.27 -13.77 -16.54
CA ALA A 81 6.16 -13.08 -17.48
C ALA A 81 7.60 -13.58 -17.36
N VAL A 82 8.11 -13.73 -16.14
CA VAL A 82 9.45 -14.28 -15.89
C VAL A 82 9.57 -15.73 -16.37
N MET A 83 8.59 -16.58 -16.07
CA MET A 83 8.59 -17.98 -16.53
C MET A 83 8.60 -18.07 -18.06
N LEU A 84 7.81 -17.24 -18.75
CA LEU A 84 7.77 -17.21 -20.21
C LEU A 84 9.08 -16.72 -20.83
N LEU A 85 9.72 -15.71 -20.23
CA LEU A 85 11.02 -15.20 -20.68
C LEU A 85 12.16 -16.19 -20.47
N LEU A 86 12.14 -16.94 -19.37
CA LEU A 86 13.16 -17.92 -19.03
C LEU A 86 12.91 -19.30 -19.64
N ARG A 87 11.76 -19.52 -20.29
CA ARG A 87 11.44 -20.78 -20.96
C ARG A 87 12.45 -21.05 -22.08
N ARG A 88 13.29 -22.06 -21.87
CA ARG A 88 14.23 -22.55 -22.90
C ARG A 88 13.44 -23.08 -24.10
N ARG A 89 13.79 -22.59 -25.29
CA ARG A 89 13.29 -23.14 -26.55
C ARG A 89 14.23 -24.30 -26.91
N GLU A 90 13.78 -25.53 -26.68
CA GLU A 90 14.44 -26.71 -27.26
C GLU A 90 14.23 -26.61 -28.78
N THR A 91 15.30 -26.26 -29.51
CA THR A 91 15.37 -26.32 -30.97
C THR A 91 15.76 -27.71 -31.40
#